data_AF-A0A9P1DMT5-F1
#
_entry.id   AF-A0A9P1DMT5-F1
#
_cell.length_a   1.000
_cell.length_b   1.000
_cell.length_c   1.000
_cell.angle_alpha   90.00
_cell.angle_beta   90.00
_cell.angle_gamma   90.00
#
_symmetry.space_group_name_H-M   'P 1'
#
loop_
_entity.id
_entity.type
_entity.pdbx_description
1 polymer ?
#
loop_
_entity_poly.entity_id
_entity_poly.type
_entity_poly.pdbx_seq_one_letter_code
_entity_poly.pdbx_strand_id
1 'polypeptide(L)'
;MAHFNAPAFYADLEGRTPMKFAEVCGAAYILAFLIYAAFGLAGFARFGKDVPGNALTGYDLDTKVLFMWLGMALCVAASFPLVFFAHRDALRRLIGRTLGWPLEDHRTVHGVAFTVVSVLALATAGAVLEDVSFVVSLCGACSGACLAFILPGAIMLKISARKDTGPTLRWPKLAKTFITLGIVLGCLSTVAVLDP
;
A
#
# COMPACT_ATOMS: atom_id res chain seq x y z
N MET A 1 -0.81 -2.23 -3.80
CA MET A 1 -0.07 -0.94 -3.89
C MET A 1 1.39 -1.21 -4.18
N ALA A 2 1.86 -1.02 -5.42
CA ALA A 2 3.25 -1.27 -5.82
C ALA A 2 4.08 0.01 -6.05
N HIS A 3 3.47 1.18 -5.85
CA HIS A 3 4.01 2.48 -6.26
C HIS A 3 5.36 2.84 -5.64
N PHE A 4 5.64 2.40 -4.40
CA PHE A 4 6.91 2.70 -3.73
C PHE A 4 8.09 1.89 -4.26
N ASN A 5 7.83 0.71 -4.84
CA ASN A 5 8.85 -0.14 -5.49
C ASN A 5 9.00 0.16 -6.98
N ALA A 6 8.07 0.91 -7.58
CA ALA A 6 8.11 1.24 -9.01
C ALA A 6 9.44 1.87 -9.48
N PRO A 7 10.10 2.77 -8.73
CA PRO A 7 11.40 3.31 -9.13
C PRO A 7 12.51 2.26 -9.19
N ALA A 8 12.51 1.29 -8.26
CA ALA A 8 13.48 0.20 -8.25
C ALA A 8 13.24 -0.74 -9.44
N PHE A 9 11.99 -1.14 -9.68
CA PHE A 9 11.64 -1.97 -10.84
C PHE A 9 11.93 -1.28 -12.19
N TYR A 10 11.76 0.05 -12.26
CA TYR A 10 12.14 0.81 -13.45
C TYR A 10 13.67 0.84 -13.64
N ALA A 11 14.44 0.92 -12.55
CA ALA A 11 15.89 0.90 -12.60
C ALA A 11 16.44 -0.46 -13.05
N ASP A 12 15.79 -1.55 -12.63
CA ASP A 12 16.18 -2.93 -12.96
C ASP A 12 15.70 -3.38 -14.36
N LEU A 13 14.85 -2.59 -15.03
CA LEU A 13 14.31 -2.93 -16.35
C LEU A 13 15.37 -2.79 -17.46
N GLU A 14 15.69 -3.91 -18.11
CA GLU A 14 16.59 -3.92 -19.26
C GLU A 14 16.02 -3.10 -20.43
N GLY A 15 16.82 -2.22 -21.03
CA GLY A 15 16.38 -1.32 -22.09
C GLY A 15 15.30 -0.32 -21.64
N ARG A 16 15.51 0.28 -20.45
CA ARG A 16 14.53 1.18 -19.80
C ARG A 16 14.03 2.30 -20.72
N THR A 17 12.72 2.32 -20.94
CA THR A 17 11.99 3.46 -21.50
C THR A 17 10.67 3.61 -20.75
N PRO A 18 10.11 4.83 -20.62
CA PRO A 18 8.82 5.03 -19.97
C PRO A 18 7.69 4.21 -20.61
N MET A 19 7.75 4.04 -21.94
CA MET A 19 6.75 3.30 -22.72
C MET A 19 6.81 1.80 -22.44
N LYS A 20 8.02 1.22 -22.42
CA LYS A 20 8.21 -0.20 -22.08
C LYS A 20 7.78 -0.49 -20.64
N PHE A 21 8.09 0.40 -19.71
CA PHE A 21 7.65 0.24 -18.32
C PHE A 21 6.12 0.33 -18.20
N ALA A 22 5.48 1.25 -18.92
CA ALA A 22 4.02 1.36 -18.94
C ALA A 22 3.35 0.09 -19.49
N GLU A 23 3.92 -0.52 -20.54
CA GLU A 23 3.43 -1.78 -21.11
C GLU A 23 3.53 -2.93 -20.12
N VAL A 24 4.70 -3.11 -19.48
CA VAL A 24 4.92 -4.16 -18.47
C VAL A 24 4.00 -3.96 -17.25
N CYS A 25 3.88 -2.72 -16.76
CA CYS A 25 2.93 -2.40 -15.69
C CYS A 25 1.48 -2.69 -16.11
N GLY A 26 1.09 -2.29 -17.33
CA GLY A 26 -0.25 -2.51 -17.86
C GLY A 26 -0.60 -4.01 -17.90
N ALA A 27 0.29 -4.83 -18.44
CA ALA A 27 0.13 -6.29 -18.46
C ALA A 27 0.01 -6.87 -17.03
N ALA A 28 0.86 -6.42 -16.11
CA ALA A 28 0.81 -6.86 -14.71
C ALA A 28 -0.49 -6.46 -14.00
N TYR A 29 -1.00 -5.24 -14.24
CA TYR A 29 -2.27 -4.78 -13.68
C TYR A 29 -3.47 -5.55 -14.25
N ILE A 30 -3.47 -5.84 -15.56
CA ILE A 30 -4.53 -6.65 -16.18
C ILE A 30 -4.54 -8.05 -15.57
N LEU A 31 -3.38 -8.69 -15.45
CA LEU A 31 -3.28 -10.01 -14.85
C LEU A 31 -3.76 -10.00 -13.38
N ALA A 32 -3.31 -9.03 -12.59
CA ALA A 32 -3.74 -8.88 -11.20
C ALA A 32 -5.26 -8.65 -11.10
N PHE A 33 -5.82 -7.81 -11.98
CA PHE A 33 -7.26 -7.56 -12.04
C PHE A 33 -8.02 -8.86 -12.33
N LEU A 34 -7.60 -9.66 -13.31
CA LEU A 34 -8.26 -10.92 -13.65
C LEU A 34 -8.24 -11.90 -12.48
N ILE A 35 -7.10 -12.03 -11.78
CA ILE A 35 -6.97 -12.91 -10.62
C ILE A 35 -7.89 -12.43 -9.49
N TYR A 36 -7.88 -11.14 -9.15
CA TYR A 36 -8.73 -10.60 -8.09
C TYR A 36 -10.21 -10.64 -8.44
N ALA A 37 -10.58 -10.40 -9.71
CA ALA A 37 -11.95 -10.52 -10.18
C ALA A 37 -12.43 -11.97 -10.08
N ALA A 38 -11.61 -12.95 -10.48
CA ALA A 38 -11.95 -14.37 -10.36
C ALA A 38 -12.16 -14.76 -8.89
N PHE A 39 -11.25 -14.34 -7.98
CA PHE A 39 -11.40 -14.58 -6.55
C PHE A 39 -12.63 -13.91 -5.96
N GLY A 40 -12.90 -12.65 -6.31
CA GLY A 40 -14.07 -11.90 -5.84
C GLY A 40 -15.38 -12.52 -6.32
N LEU A 41 -15.46 -12.91 -7.60
CA LEU A 41 -16.63 -13.59 -8.16
C LEU A 41 -16.85 -14.96 -7.52
N ALA A 42 -15.78 -15.74 -7.29
CA ALA A 42 -15.88 -17.03 -6.61
C ALA A 42 -16.33 -16.87 -5.15
N GLY A 43 -15.81 -15.87 -4.44
CA GLY A 43 -16.23 -15.54 -3.07
C GLY A 43 -17.70 -15.15 -3.01
N PHE A 44 -18.15 -14.27 -3.92
CA PHE A 44 -19.56 -13.87 -4.01
C PHE A 44 -20.47 -15.03 -4.41
N ALA A 45 -20.05 -15.90 -5.34
CA ALA A 45 -20.80 -17.08 -5.71
C ALA A 45 -20.95 -18.08 -4.53
N ARG A 46 -19.96 -18.12 -3.62
CA ARG A 46 -19.98 -19.04 -2.47
C ARG A 46 -20.77 -18.52 -1.28
N PHE A 47 -20.58 -17.25 -0.92
CA PHE A 47 -21.11 -16.62 0.31
C PHE A 47 -22.31 -15.70 0.04
N GLY A 48 -22.62 -15.42 -1.22
CA GLY A 48 -23.68 -14.48 -1.58
C GLY A 48 -23.36 -13.07 -1.11
N LYS A 49 -24.32 -12.43 -0.44
CA LYS A 49 -24.20 -11.05 0.04
C LYS A 49 -23.37 -10.90 1.32
N ASP A 50 -23.23 -11.97 2.10
CA ASP A 50 -22.60 -11.95 3.42
C ASP A 50 -21.15 -12.46 3.35
N VAL A 51 -20.35 -11.87 2.45
CA VAL A 51 -18.94 -12.25 2.30
C VAL A 51 -18.13 -11.73 3.50
N PRO A 52 -17.49 -12.59 4.30
CA PRO A 52 -16.68 -12.13 5.43
C PRO A 52 -15.41 -11.44 4.92
N GLY A 53 -14.92 -10.44 5.67
CA GLY A 53 -13.68 -9.72 5.36
C GLY A 53 -12.45 -10.63 5.25
N ASN A 54 -12.45 -11.74 5.99
CA ASN A 54 -11.54 -12.86 5.78
C ASN A 54 -12.34 -14.06 5.24
N ALA A 55 -12.13 -14.41 3.97
CA ALA A 55 -12.86 -15.50 3.34
C ALA A 55 -12.75 -16.84 4.11
N LEU A 56 -11.64 -17.09 4.81
CA LEU A 56 -11.43 -18.34 5.55
C LEU A 56 -12.32 -18.47 6.80
N THR A 57 -12.83 -17.37 7.37
CA THR A 57 -13.71 -17.45 8.54
C THR A 57 -15.14 -17.90 8.19
N GLY A 58 -15.52 -17.81 6.90
CA GLY A 58 -16.82 -18.28 6.42
C GLY A 58 -16.89 -19.78 6.13
N TYR A 59 -15.77 -20.52 6.20
CA TYR A 59 -15.74 -21.96 5.97
C TYR A 59 -15.76 -22.74 7.28
N ASP A 60 -16.48 -23.87 7.28
CA ASP A 60 -16.40 -24.84 8.37
C ASP A 60 -14.99 -25.40 8.53
N LEU A 61 -14.58 -25.68 9.77
CA LEU A 61 -13.27 -26.22 10.08
C LEU A 61 -13.12 -27.66 9.58
N ASP A 62 -12.59 -27.80 8.36
CA ASP A 62 -12.20 -29.06 7.74
C ASP A 62 -10.67 -29.11 7.53
N THR A 63 -10.14 -30.31 7.33
CA THR A 63 -8.71 -30.57 7.04
C THR A 63 -8.21 -29.68 5.89
N LYS A 64 -9.02 -29.48 4.84
CA LYS A 64 -8.67 -28.60 3.71
C LYS A 64 -8.54 -27.13 4.12
N VAL A 65 -9.46 -26.66 4.97
CA VAL A 65 -9.48 -25.28 5.47
C VAL A 65 -8.30 -25.04 6.40
N LEU A 66 -7.93 -26.03 7.20
CA LEU A 66 -6.72 -25.99 8.02
C LEU A 66 -5.45 -25.81 7.17
N PHE A 67 -5.31 -26.53 6.05
CA PHE A 67 -4.19 -26.34 5.14
C PHE A 67 -4.16 -24.92 4.52
N MET A 68 -5.32 -24.34 4.22
CA MET A 68 -5.40 -22.95 3.74
C MET A 68 -4.98 -21.95 4.83
N TRP A 69 -5.39 -22.17 6.08
CA TRP A 69 -4.92 -21.37 7.22
C TRP A 69 -3.41 -21.47 7.43
N LEU A 70 -2.83 -22.66 7.35
CA LEU A 70 -1.38 -22.85 7.44
C LEU A 70 -0.64 -22.16 6.29
N GLY A 71 -1.16 -22.25 5.06
CA GLY A 71 -0.61 -21.55 3.90
C GLY A 71 -0.65 -20.03 4.06
N MET A 72 -1.78 -19.49 4.53
CA MET A 72 -1.93 -18.07 4.85
C MET A 72 -0.95 -17.65 5.95
N ALA A 73 -0.85 -18.42 7.04
CA ALA A 73 0.06 -18.14 8.14
C ALA A 73 1.53 -18.12 7.67
N LEU A 74 1.93 -19.09 6.85
CA LEU A 74 3.28 -19.14 6.28
C LEU A 74 3.55 -17.94 5.35
N CYS A 75 2.59 -17.60 4.49
CA CYS A 75 2.70 -16.47 3.57
C CYS A 75 2.83 -15.14 4.33
N VAL A 76 2.02 -14.93 5.38
CA VAL A 76 2.09 -13.74 6.23
C VAL A 76 3.40 -13.72 7.02
N ALA A 77 3.82 -14.84 7.59
CA ALA A 77 5.08 -14.96 8.32
C ALA A 77 6.30 -14.64 7.45
N ALA A 78 6.29 -15.06 6.18
CA ALA A 78 7.34 -14.74 5.22
C ALA A 78 7.29 -13.28 4.72
N SER A 79 6.08 -12.72 4.57
CA SER A 79 5.88 -11.35 4.06
C SER A 79 6.12 -10.28 5.13
N PHE A 80 5.85 -10.59 6.40
CA PHE A 80 5.96 -9.64 7.50
C PHE A 80 7.37 -9.03 7.63
N PRO A 81 8.49 -9.79 7.61
CA PRO A 81 9.83 -9.22 7.67
C PRO A 81 10.13 -8.23 6.54
N LEU A 82 9.64 -8.52 5.33
CA LEU A 82 9.86 -7.67 4.15
C LEU A 82 9.15 -6.33 4.29
N VAL A 83 7.87 -6.35 4.68
CA VAL A 83 7.07 -5.14 4.89
C VAL A 83 7.59 -4.36 6.10
N PHE A 84 7.93 -5.05 7.18
CA PHE A 84 8.45 -4.43 8.39
C PHE A 84 9.81 -3.76 8.15
N PHE A 85 10.66 -4.33 7.30
CA PHE A 85 11.92 -3.70 6.89
C PHE A 85 11.68 -2.34 6.21
N ALA A 86 10.77 -2.29 5.23
CA ALA A 86 10.42 -1.04 4.54
C ALA A 86 9.78 -0.03 5.50
N HIS A 87 8.91 -0.49 6.41
CA HIS A 87 8.31 0.35 7.46
C HIS A 87 9.39 0.97 8.36
N ARG A 88 10.33 0.17 8.86
CA ARG A 88 11.40 0.68 9.74
C ARG A 88 12.28 1.70 9.03
N ASP A 89 12.64 1.44 7.77
CA ASP A 89 13.50 2.34 7.00
C ASP A 89 12.80 3.67 6.74
N ALA A 90 11.52 3.63 6.33
CA ALA A 90 10.71 4.83 6.13
C ALA A 90 10.58 5.66 7.42
N LEU A 91 10.26 5.01 8.56
CA LEU A 91 10.04 5.70 9.82
C LEU A 91 11.35 6.29 10.40
N ARG A 92 12.48 5.60 10.25
CA ARG A 92 13.79 6.14 10.63
C ARG A 92 14.18 7.35 9.80
N ARG A 93 13.98 7.31 8.47
CA ARG A 93 14.24 8.46 7.60
C ARG A 93 13.35 9.66 7.95
N LEU A 94 12.10 9.40 8.30
CA LEU A 94 11.17 10.45 8.72
C LEU A 94 11.60 11.09 10.05
N ILE A 95 11.92 10.28 11.06
CA ILE A 95 12.38 10.75 12.37
C ILE A 95 13.73 11.46 12.24
N GLY A 96 14.69 10.90 11.50
CA GLY A 96 15.99 11.51 11.27
C GLY A 96 15.88 12.89 10.59
N ARG A 97 14.98 13.04 9.60
CA ARG A 97 14.72 14.35 8.97
C ARG A 97 13.97 15.35 9.84
N THR A 98 13.07 14.88 10.70
CA THR A 98 12.18 15.76 11.49
C THR A 98 12.80 16.18 12.82
N LEU A 99 13.45 15.24 13.50
CA LEU A 99 14.03 15.41 14.83
C LEU A 99 15.56 15.56 14.82
N GLY A 100 16.22 15.42 13.66
CA GLY A 100 17.68 15.51 13.56
C GLY A 100 18.42 14.36 14.26
N TRP A 101 17.72 13.27 14.58
CA TRP A 101 18.29 12.15 15.32
C TRP A 101 19.21 11.31 14.42
N PRO A 102 20.48 11.08 14.79
CA PRO A 102 21.39 10.22 14.02
C PRO A 102 21.01 8.74 14.17
N LEU A 103 20.03 8.31 13.36
CA LEU A 103 19.52 6.92 13.31
C LEU A 103 20.11 6.13 12.13
N GLU A 104 21.26 6.56 11.62
CA GLU A 104 21.90 5.95 10.44
C GLU A 104 22.46 4.55 10.70
N ASP A 105 22.85 4.24 11.94
CA ASP A 105 23.46 2.95 12.27
C ASP A 105 22.44 1.91 12.76
N HIS A 106 22.50 0.73 12.14
CA HIS A 106 21.59 -0.40 12.38
C HIS A 106 21.95 -1.20 13.64
N ARG A 107 23.18 -1.07 14.16
CA ARG A 107 23.69 -1.82 15.33
C ARG A 107 23.63 -1.06 16.64
N THR A 108 23.25 0.22 16.61
CA THR A 108 23.16 1.01 17.84
C THR A 108 21.97 0.53 18.67
N VAL A 109 22.09 0.62 20.00
CA VAL A 109 21.02 0.27 20.97
C VAL A 109 19.70 0.95 20.61
N HIS A 110 19.75 2.18 20.09
CA HIS A 110 18.58 2.93 19.58
C HIS A 110 17.87 2.25 18.40
N GLY A 111 18.60 1.65 17.46
CA GLY A 111 18.02 0.97 16.29
C GLY A 111 17.30 -0.32 16.65
N VAL A 112 17.83 -1.07 17.62
CA VAL A 112 17.19 -2.29 18.16
C VAL A 112 15.99 -1.92 19.01
N ALA A 113 16.13 -0.95 19.94
CA ALA A 113 15.02 -0.49 20.78
C ALA A 113 13.83 0.00 19.95
N PHE A 114 14.09 0.79 18.92
CA PHE A 114 13.05 1.24 17.98
C PHE A 114 12.34 0.07 17.29
N THR A 115 13.11 -0.93 16.84
CA THR A 115 12.55 -2.12 16.18
C THR A 115 11.64 -2.91 17.14
N VAL A 116 12.09 -3.13 18.38
CA VAL A 116 11.31 -3.85 19.40
C VAL A 116 10.02 -3.08 19.73
N VAL A 117 10.10 -1.77 19.94
CA VAL A 117 8.94 -0.92 20.22
C VAL A 117 7.94 -0.95 19.06
N SER A 118 8.41 -0.83 17.81
CA SER A 118 7.52 -0.90 16.63
C SER A 118 6.85 -2.26 16.50
N VAL A 119 7.56 -3.37 16.74
CA VAL A 119 6.95 -4.73 16.71
C VAL A 119 5.91 -4.88 17.81
N LEU A 120 6.22 -4.46 19.05
CA LEU A 120 5.28 -4.53 20.16
C LEU A 120 4.03 -3.68 19.90
N ALA A 121 4.20 -2.47 19.37
CA ALA A 121 3.07 -1.60 19.01
C ALA A 121 2.19 -2.19 17.90
N LEU A 122 2.79 -2.84 16.89
CA LEU A 122 2.04 -3.53 15.85
C LEU A 122 1.31 -4.77 16.40
N ALA A 123 1.95 -5.53 17.30
CA ALA A 123 1.34 -6.69 17.92
C ALA A 123 0.15 -6.31 18.81
N THR A 124 0.26 -5.24 19.61
CA THR A 124 -0.86 -4.74 20.42
C THR A 124 -1.98 -4.17 19.57
N ALA A 125 -1.66 -3.44 18.50
CA ALA A 125 -2.68 -2.95 17.56
C ALA A 125 -3.43 -4.11 16.90
N GLY A 126 -2.73 -5.17 16.47
CA GLY A 126 -3.34 -6.37 15.91
C GLY A 126 -4.20 -7.16 16.89
N ALA A 127 -3.92 -7.08 18.20
CA ALA A 127 -4.74 -7.72 19.23
C ALA A 127 -6.03 -6.93 19.53
N VAL A 128 -6.09 -5.64 19.21
CA VAL A 128 -7.27 -4.79 19.43
C VAL A 128 -8.13 -4.69 18.17
N LEU A 129 -7.51 -4.74 16.99
CA LEU A 129 -8.18 -4.58 15.70
C LEU A 129 -8.38 -5.95 15.02
N GLU A 130 -9.48 -6.61 15.36
CA GLU A 130 -9.81 -7.93 14.79
C GLU A 130 -10.48 -7.86 13.41
N ASP A 131 -11.05 -6.71 13.04
CA ASP A 131 -11.68 -6.51 11.74
C ASP A 131 -10.66 -6.16 10.65
N VAL A 132 -10.21 -7.21 9.96
CA VAL A 132 -9.29 -7.10 8.81
C VAL A 132 -9.87 -6.23 7.69
N SER A 133 -11.18 -6.29 7.44
CA SER A 133 -11.83 -5.52 6.38
C SER A 133 -11.76 -4.03 6.67
N PHE A 134 -12.10 -3.65 7.91
CA PHE A 134 -12.01 -2.27 8.36
C PHE A 134 -10.58 -1.72 8.24
N VAL A 135 -9.58 -2.47 8.75
CA VAL A 135 -8.18 -2.04 8.73
C VAL A 135 -7.66 -1.88 7.30
N VAL A 136 -7.95 -2.84 6.41
CA VAL A 136 -7.54 -2.79 5.00
C VAL A 136 -8.24 -1.65 4.27
N SER A 137 -9.52 -1.43 4.53
CA SER A 137 -10.31 -0.37 3.87
C SER A 137 -9.85 1.01 4.30
N LEU A 138 -9.60 1.23 5.60
CA LEU A 138 -9.07 2.48 6.13
C LEU A 138 -7.65 2.76 5.60
N CYS A 139 -6.78 1.75 5.65
CA CYS A 139 -5.42 1.85 5.12
C CYS A 139 -5.45 2.18 3.62
N GLY A 140 -6.32 1.53 2.85
CA GLY A 140 -6.52 1.78 1.43
C GLY A 140 -7.06 3.17 1.13
N ALA A 141 -8.04 3.64 1.91
CA ALA A 141 -8.61 4.98 1.78
C ALA A 141 -7.54 6.07 1.98
N CYS A 142 -6.80 5.99 3.08
CA CYS A 142 -5.77 6.97 3.41
C CYS A 142 -4.55 6.88 2.48
N SER A 143 -3.93 5.70 2.40
CA SER A 143 -2.68 5.53 1.65
C SER A 143 -2.90 5.53 0.13
N GLY A 144 -4.03 5.00 -0.33
CA GLY A 144 -4.39 4.97 -1.75
C GLY A 144 -4.68 6.36 -2.29
N ALA A 145 -5.50 7.16 -1.60
CA ALA A 145 -5.75 8.55 -2.00
C ALA A 145 -4.45 9.37 -2.05
N CYS A 146 -3.61 9.22 -1.02
CA CYS A 146 -2.32 9.91 -0.95
C CYS A 146 -1.39 9.51 -2.10
N LEU A 147 -1.15 8.22 -2.30
CA LEU A 147 -0.14 7.75 -3.25
C LEU A 147 -0.60 7.78 -4.71
N ALA A 148 -1.88 7.51 -4.99
CA ALA A 148 -2.39 7.42 -6.35
C ALA A 148 -2.77 8.79 -6.94
N PHE A 149 -3.15 9.76 -6.11
CA PHE A 149 -3.68 11.05 -6.59
C PHE A 149 -2.91 12.26 -6.06
N ILE A 150 -2.76 12.38 -4.74
CA ILE A 150 -2.19 13.59 -4.12
C ILE A 150 -0.70 13.72 -4.46
N LEU A 151 0.08 12.65 -4.28
CA LEU A 151 1.52 12.64 -4.52
C LEU A 151 1.90 12.90 -5.99
N PRO A 152 1.32 12.21 -7.00
CA PRO A 152 1.62 12.54 -8.39
C PRO A 152 1.20 13.97 -8.76
N GLY A 153 0.04 14.44 -8.27
CA GLY A 153 -0.38 15.83 -8.46
C GLY A 153 0.62 16.84 -7.86
N ALA A 154 1.11 16.58 -6.65
CA ALA A 154 2.13 17.43 -6.01
C ALA A 154 3.46 17.43 -6.78
N ILE A 155 3.91 16.27 -7.27
CA ILE A 155 5.10 16.15 -8.12
C ILE A 155 4.92 16.94 -9.42
N MET A 156 3.77 16.81 -10.09
CA MET A 156 3.45 17.55 -11.32
C MET A 156 3.46 19.06 -11.11
N LEU A 157 2.95 19.56 -9.97
CA LEU A 157 3.02 20.99 -9.63
C LEU A 157 4.46 21.46 -9.43
N LYS A 158 5.28 20.69 -8.69
CA LYS A 158 6.69 21.03 -8.48
C LYS A 158 7.50 21.04 -9.78
N ILE A 159 7.23 20.10 -10.68
CA ILE A 159 7.86 20.07 -12.00
C ILE A 159 7.39 21.26 -12.85
N SER A 160 6.09 21.54 -12.89
CA SER A 160 5.51 22.66 -13.65
C SER A 160 5.98 24.04 -13.17
N ALA A 161 6.43 24.15 -11.92
CA ALA A 161 6.97 25.38 -11.33
C ALA A 161 8.46 25.62 -11.65
N ARG A 162 9.19 24.63 -12.19
CA ARG A 162 10.59 24.84 -12.62
C ARG A 162 10.64 25.66 -13.91
N LYS A 163 11.52 26.66 -13.96
CA LYS A 163 11.66 27.60 -15.08
C LYS A 163 12.22 26.96 -16.36
N ASP A 164 12.98 25.86 -16.25
CA ASP A 164 13.59 25.13 -17.39
C ASP A 164 12.63 24.15 -18.10
N THR A 165 11.36 24.13 -17.72
CA THR A 165 10.41 23.12 -18.20
C THR A 165 9.68 23.62 -19.45
N GLY A 166 9.77 22.87 -20.55
CA GLY A 166 9.09 23.21 -21.81
C GLY A 166 7.56 23.35 -21.68
N PRO A 167 6.89 24.09 -22.59
CA PRO A 167 5.47 24.41 -22.51
C PRO A 167 4.55 23.17 -22.52
N THR A 168 5.01 22.04 -23.06
CA THR A 168 4.28 20.76 -23.12
C THR A 168 4.16 20.05 -21.77
N LEU A 169 4.96 20.42 -20.76
CA LEU A 169 4.98 19.80 -19.42
C LEU A 169 4.40 20.73 -18.34
N ARG A 170 3.65 21.77 -18.73
CA ARG A 170 2.95 22.68 -17.80
C ARG A 170 1.48 22.30 -17.77
N TRP A 171 1.13 21.28 -16.98
CA TRP A 171 -0.25 20.89 -16.73
C TRP A 171 -0.71 21.20 -15.29
N PRO A 172 -0.59 22.47 -14.80
CA PRO A 172 -0.93 22.81 -13.41
C PRO A 172 -2.42 22.64 -13.12
N LYS A 173 -3.28 22.77 -14.13
CA LYS A 173 -4.73 22.51 -14.00
C LYS A 173 -4.96 21.02 -13.71
N LEU A 174 -4.38 20.13 -14.50
CA LEU A 174 -4.47 18.68 -14.30
C LEU A 174 -3.94 18.27 -12.92
N ALA A 175 -2.79 18.82 -12.52
CA ALA A 175 -2.21 18.53 -11.22
C ALA A 175 -3.11 18.94 -10.04
N LYS A 176 -3.77 20.11 -10.12
CA LYS A 176 -4.77 20.53 -9.13
C LYS A 176 -6.01 19.64 -9.14
N THR A 177 -6.45 19.18 -10.31
CA THR A 177 -7.55 18.22 -10.44
C THR A 177 -7.22 16.90 -9.76
N PHE A 178 -6.00 16.37 -9.94
CA PHE A 178 -5.56 15.14 -9.26
C PHE A 178 -5.55 15.29 -7.74
N ILE A 179 -5.03 16.40 -7.21
CA ILE A 179 -5.00 16.64 -5.75
C ILE A 179 -6.41 16.77 -5.19
N THR A 180 -7.26 17.58 -5.82
CA THR A 180 -8.65 17.78 -5.37
C THR A 180 -9.46 16.48 -5.43
N LEU A 181 -9.34 15.72 -6.51
CA LEU A 181 -9.94 14.40 -6.64
C LEU A 181 -9.43 13.44 -5.55
N GLY A 182 -8.13 13.43 -5.28
CA GLY A 182 -7.53 12.63 -4.22
C GLY A 182 -8.07 12.95 -2.83
N ILE A 183 -8.22 14.23 -2.50
CA ILE A 183 -8.80 14.66 -1.22
C ILE A 183 -10.27 14.23 -1.12
N VAL A 184 -11.06 14.48 -2.17
CA VAL A 184 -12.49 14.12 -2.19
C VAL A 184 -12.67 12.61 -2.06
N LEU A 185 -11.96 11.81 -2.87
CA LEU A 185 -12.03 10.36 -2.79
C LEU A 185 -11.52 9.84 -1.44
N GLY A 186 -10.44 10.41 -0.90
CA GLY A 186 -9.94 10.03 0.42
C GLY A 186 -10.95 10.30 1.55
N CYS A 187 -11.56 11.49 1.54
CA CYS A 187 -12.60 11.85 2.51
C CYS A 187 -13.84 10.97 2.36
N LEU A 188 -14.35 10.79 1.14
CA LEU A 188 -15.52 9.93 0.87
C LEU A 188 -15.27 8.49 1.29
N SER A 189 -14.12 7.93 0.94
CA SER A 189 -13.75 6.56 1.34
C SER A 189 -13.60 6.44 2.86
N THR A 190 -13.07 7.46 3.54
CA THR A 190 -12.95 7.42 5.00
C THR A 190 -14.31 7.51 5.68
N VAL A 191 -15.21 8.36 5.19
CA VAL A 191 -16.60 8.44 5.69
C VAL A 191 -17.32 7.10 5.45
N ALA A 192 -17.20 6.52 4.25
CA ALA A 192 -17.80 5.24 3.93
C ALA A 192 -17.26 4.06 4.76
N VAL A 193 -16.04 4.17 5.30
CA VAL A 193 -15.45 3.16 6.18
C VAL A 193 -15.88 3.36 7.64
N LEU A 194 -16.22 4.60 8.03
CA LEU A 194 -16.64 4.94 9.39
C LEU A 194 -18.16 4.84 9.60
N ASP A 195 -18.94 4.83 8.52
CA ASP A 195 -20.40 4.68 8.53
C ASP A 195 -20.76 3.27 7.98
N PRO A 196 -20.76 2.23 8.85
CA PRO A 196 -20.93 0.83 8.45
C PRO A 196 -22.36 0.49 7.99
#